data_AF-A0A934SWC4-F1
#
_entry.id   AF-A0A934SWC4-F1
#
_cell.length_a   1.000
_cell.length_b   1.000
_cell.length_c   1.000
_cell.angle_alpha   90.00
_cell.angle_beta   90.00
_cell.angle_gamma   90.00
#
_symmetry.space_group_name_H-M   'P 1'
#
loop_
_entity.id
_entity.type
_entity.pdbx_description
1 polymer ?
#
loop_
_entity_poly.entity_id
_entity_poly.type
_entity_poly.pdbx_seq_one_letter_code
_entity_poly.pdbx_strand_id
1 'polypeptide(L)'
;MTRSIWRMGAAVGHYRADDLSGAAAARVGGRYNSIGTAVVYASANAALTVLETLVHLSGSARTRTGNRYLIEIAVPDAVFDARQTLRISDLRRRGYRFWDAVPFTSNAQRVGDRFVMDSKAVLLELPSAILPHKDVPDVNYLINPAHPDFRQLKIVRCERFVYDPRL
;
A
#
# COMPACT_ATOMS: atom_id res chain seq x y z
N MET A 1 -11.27 2.91 -19.94
CA MET A 1 -11.92 2.82 -18.61
C MET A 1 -10.83 2.67 -17.55
N THR A 2 -11.11 3.00 -16.29
CA THR A 2 -10.13 3.03 -15.19
C THR A 2 -10.76 2.53 -13.89
N ARG A 3 -9.94 1.98 -12.99
CA ARG A 3 -10.32 1.62 -11.61
C ARG A 3 -9.58 2.47 -10.60
N SER A 4 -10.24 2.74 -9.47
CA SER A 4 -9.66 3.53 -8.39
C SER A 4 -9.03 2.65 -7.33
N ILE A 5 -7.81 2.99 -6.92
CA ILE A 5 -7.17 2.52 -5.69
C ILE A 5 -6.85 3.71 -4.80
N TRP A 6 -6.74 3.48 -3.49
CA TRP A 6 -6.73 4.53 -2.49
C TRP A 6 -5.46 4.50 -1.66
N ARG A 7 -4.91 5.64 -1.29
CA ARG A 7 -3.82 5.70 -0.31
C ARG A 7 -3.94 6.90 0.61
N MET A 8 -3.32 6.79 1.78
CA MET A 8 -3.17 7.91 2.68
C MET A 8 -1.79 8.53 2.51
N GLY A 9 -1.75 9.76 2.02
CA GLY A 9 -0.55 10.57 1.93
C GLY A 9 -0.36 11.42 3.19
N ALA A 10 0.89 11.79 3.46
CA ALA A 10 1.23 12.75 4.50
C ALA A 10 2.09 13.87 3.91
N ALA A 11 1.72 15.12 4.17
CA ALA A 11 2.58 16.26 3.85
C ALA A 11 3.44 16.58 5.08
N VAL A 12 4.74 16.27 5.03
CA VAL A 12 5.68 16.45 6.15
C VAL A 12 7.04 16.91 5.63
N GLY A 13 7.50 18.08 6.08
CA GLY A 13 8.77 18.66 5.62
C GLY A 13 8.76 18.84 4.10
N HIS A 14 9.70 18.18 3.40
CA HIS A 14 9.81 18.20 1.95
C HIS A 14 8.99 17.11 1.23
N TYR A 15 8.37 16.18 1.97
CA TYR A 15 7.54 15.14 1.37
C TYR A 15 6.15 15.67 1.07
N ARG A 16 5.74 15.57 -0.19
CA ARG A 16 4.40 15.90 -0.64
C ARG A 16 3.49 14.70 -0.42
N ALA A 17 2.22 14.95 -0.08
CA ALA A 17 1.26 13.87 0.13
C ALA A 17 1.05 13.03 -1.15
N ASP A 18 1.12 13.67 -2.31
CA ASP A 18 0.98 13.08 -3.65
C ASP A 18 2.25 12.39 -4.17
N ASP A 19 3.32 12.28 -3.37
CA ASP A 19 4.53 11.56 -3.75
C ASP A 19 4.26 10.06 -3.93
N LEU A 20 4.43 9.58 -5.16
CA LEU A 20 4.33 8.18 -5.56
C LEU A 20 5.70 7.55 -5.88
N SER A 21 6.81 8.17 -5.47
CA SER A 21 8.15 7.60 -5.69
C SER A 21 8.48 6.39 -4.80
N GLY A 22 7.73 6.20 -3.71
CA GLY A 22 8.03 5.17 -2.71
C GLY A 22 9.27 5.46 -1.86
N ALA A 23 9.86 6.66 -1.95
CA ALA A 23 11.10 7.02 -1.25
C ALA A 23 10.99 6.91 0.28
N ALA A 24 9.85 7.32 0.85
CA ALA A 24 9.62 7.18 2.28
C ALA A 24 9.64 5.72 2.72
N ALA A 25 8.93 4.84 1.99
CA ALA A 25 8.89 3.41 2.26
C ALA A 25 10.28 2.77 2.09
N ALA A 26 11.04 3.14 1.06
CA ALA A 26 12.41 2.66 0.87
C ALA A 26 13.33 3.08 2.03
N ARG A 27 13.14 4.28 2.58
CA ARG A 27 14.00 4.81 3.65
C ARG A 27 13.79 4.11 4.99
N VAL A 28 12.54 3.82 5.34
CA VAL A 28 12.20 3.27 6.67
C VAL A 28 11.89 1.77 6.66
N GLY A 29 11.58 1.20 5.50
CA GLY A 29 10.95 -0.11 5.38
C GLY A 29 9.47 -0.08 5.78
N GLY A 30 8.76 -1.15 5.43
CA GLY A 30 7.37 -1.37 5.81
C GLY A 30 7.08 -2.86 5.92
N ARG A 31 5.82 -3.23 6.16
CA ARG A 31 5.44 -4.65 6.25
C ARG A 31 5.86 -5.46 5.03
N TYR A 32 5.70 -4.90 3.83
CA TYR A 32 5.95 -5.59 2.58
C TYR A 32 7.17 -5.07 1.82
N ASN A 33 8.06 -4.29 2.42
CA ASN A 33 9.29 -3.87 1.76
C ASN A 33 10.44 -3.69 2.75
N SER A 34 11.63 -4.15 2.36
CA SER A 34 12.87 -3.88 3.09
C SER A 34 13.34 -2.44 2.88
N ILE A 35 14.24 -1.98 3.77
CA ILE A 35 14.98 -0.74 3.55
C ILE A 35 15.73 -0.85 2.22
N GLY A 36 15.65 0.19 1.39
CA GLY A 36 16.19 0.23 0.02
C GLY A 36 15.17 -0.13 -1.06
N THR A 37 14.10 -0.86 -0.75
CA THR A 37 13.07 -1.23 -1.73
C THR A 37 11.96 -0.18 -1.77
N ALA A 38 11.85 0.56 -2.87
CA ALA A 38 10.79 1.54 -3.08
C ALA A 38 9.48 0.87 -3.50
N VAL A 39 8.42 1.10 -2.72
CA VAL A 39 7.04 0.71 -3.03
C VAL A 39 6.08 1.83 -2.62
N VAL A 40 4.94 1.93 -3.29
CA VAL A 40 3.81 2.73 -2.80
C VAL A 40 2.71 1.80 -2.33
N TYR A 41 2.22 2.03 -1.12
CA TYR A 41 1.09 1.29 -0.56
C TYR A 41 -0.22 1.98 -0.93
N ALA A 42 -1.18 1.17 -1.36
CA ALA A 42 -2.57 1.56 -1.60
C ALA A 42 -3.52 0.44 -1.15
N SER A 43 -4.82 0.72 -1.11
CA SER A 43 -5.89 -0.21 -0.75
C SER A 43 -7.00 -0.17 -1.80
N ALA A 44 -7.81 -1.23 -1.85
CA ALA A 44 -8.96 -1.31 -2.76
C ALA A 44 -10.05 -0.28 -2.46
N ASN A 45 -10.17 0.18 -1.22
CA ASN A 45 -11.19 1.13 -0.82
C ASN A 45 -10.66 2.12 0.23
N ALA A 46 -11.31 3.29 0.30
CA ALA A 46 -10.91 4.37 1.20
C ALA A 46 -11.03 3.99 2.67
N ALA A 47 -12.04 3.17 3.05
CA ALA A 47 -12.23 2.75 4.43
C ALA A 47 -11.06 1.88 4.93
N LEU A 48 -10.59 0.94 4.10
CA LEU A 48 -9.41 0.12 4.38
C LEU A 48 -8.14 0.98 4.44
N THR A 49 -7.97 1.96 3.56
CA THR A 49 -6.86 2.92 3.64
C THR A 49 -6.84 3.69 4.97
N VAL A 50 -8.02 4.09 5.47
CA VAL A 50 -8.15 4.74 6.78
C VAL A 50 -7.75 3.78 7.90
N LEU A 51 -8.26 2.55 7.89
CA LEU A 51 -7.94 1.51 8.88
C LEU A 51 -6.43 1.17 8.90
N GLU A 52 -5.85 0.94 7.73
CA GLU A 52 -4.41 0.69 7.55
C GLU A 52 -3.58 1.82 8.13
N THR A 53 -3.99 3.07 7.92
CA THR A 53 -3.27 4.19 8.52
C THR A 53 -3.44 4.19 10.04
N LEU A 54 -4.68 4.08 10.55
CA LEU A 54 -4.98 4.17 11.98
C LEU A 54 -4.20 3.16 12.81
N VAL A 55 -4.13 1.89 12.40
CA VAL A 55 -3.40 0.88 13.18
C VAL A 55 -1.90 1.17 13.28
N HIS A 56 -1.32 1.82 12.27
CA HIS A 56 0.09 2.26 12.30
C HIS A 56 0.27 3.55 13.12
N LEU A 57 -0.77 4.38 13.26
CA LEU A 57 -0.75 5.62 14.06
C LEU A 57 -0.93 5.37 15.57
N SER A 58 -1.54 4.25 15.97
CA SER A 58 -1.83 3.91 17.37
C SER A 58 -0.62 3.92 18.32
N GLY A 59 0.61 3.94 17.79
CA GLY A 59 1.84 4.10 18.58
C GLY A 59 2.16 5.53 19.03
N SER A 60 1.51 6.58 18.51
CA SER A 60 1.69 7.97 19.02
C SER A 60 0.51 8.90 18.71
N ALA A 61 -0.13 9.43 19.75
CA ALA A 61 -1.26 10.37 19.65
C ALA A 61 -0.98 11.61 18.79
N ARG A 62 0.30 11.99 18.64
CA ARG A 62 0.78 13.12 17.84
C ARG A 62 0.60 12.95 16.32
N THR A 63 0.20 11.76 15.86
CA THR A 63 0.07 11.45 14.42
C THR A 63 -1.36 11.50 13.88
N ARG A 64 -2.38 11.51 14.75
CA ARG A 64 -3.79 11.74 14.35
C ARG A 64 -4.07 13.19 13.92
N THR A 65 -3.18 14.12 14.28
CA THR A 65 -3.24 15.55 13.94
C THR A 65 -2.35 15.95 12.77
N GLY A 66 -1.76 14.98 12.05
CA GLY A 66 -0.89 15.26 10.91
C GLY A 66 -1.66 15.73 9.68
N ASN A 67 -1.00 16.48 8.80
CA ASN A 67 -1.52 16.84 7.47
C ASN A 67 -1.65 15.57 6.60
N ARG A 68 -2.82 14.93 6.68
CA ARG A 68 -3.15 13.71 5.97
C ARG A 68 -4.05 14.02 4.78
N TYR A 69 -3.86 13.26 3.71
CA TYR A 69 -4.62 13.41 2.48
C TYR A 69 -5.06 12.05 1.99
N LEU A 70 -6.35 11.90 1.74
CA LEU A 70 -6.88 10.73 1.04
C LEU A 70 -6.68 10.96 -0.46
N ILE A 71 -5.99 10.01 -1.08
CA ILE A 71 -5.56 10.11 -2.47
C ILE A 71 -6.19 8.97 -3.25
N GLU A 72 -6.84 9.34 -4.34
CA GLU A 72 -7.39 8.41 -5.33
C GLU A 72 -6.45 8.33 -6.52
N ILE A 73 -6.05 7.11 -6.85
CA ILE A 73 -5.21 6.80 -7.99
C ILE A 73 -6.05 6.03 -9.00
N ALA A 74 -6.25 6.61 -10.17
CA ALA A 74 -6.84 5.93 -11.31
C ALA A 74 -5.79 5.03 -11.98
N VAL A 75 -6.15 3.78 -12.15
CA VAL A 75 -5.39 2.73 -12.83
C VAL A 75 -6.15 2.35 -14.10
N PRO A 76 -5.54 2.42 -15.29
CA PRO A 76 -6.18 1.90 -16.51
C PRO A 76 -6.53 0.42 -16.36
N ASP A 77 -7.68 -0.01 -16.88
CA ASP A 77 -8.14 -1.41 -16.74
C ASP A 77 -7.10 -2.41 -17.25
N ALA A 78 -6.45 -2.13 -18.39
CA ALA A 78 -5.39 -3.00 -18.91
C ALA A 78 -4.22 -3.18 -17.93
N VAL A 79 -3.83 -2.13 -17.21
CA VAL A 79 -2.77 -2.19 -16.18
C VAL A 79 -3.28 -2.93 -14.94
N PHE A 80 -4.53 -2.71 -14.55
CA PHE A 80 -5.15 -3.39 -13.42
C PHE A 80 -5.33 -4.89 -13.69
N ASP A 81 -5.75 -5.29 -14.88
CA ASP A 81 -5.97 -6.68 -15.26
C ASP A 81 -4.65 -7.44 -15.41
N ALA A 82 -3.54 -6.74 -15.73
CA ALA A 82 -2.19 -7.29 -15.75
C ALA A 82 -1.51 -7.41 -14.37
N ARG A 83 -2.18 -7.01 -13.28
CA ARG A 83 -1.61 -7.07 -11.93
C ARG A 83 -1.25 -8.49 -11.51
N GLN A 84 -0.24 -8.61 -10.65
CA GLN A 84 -0.01 -9.86 -9.92
C GLN A 84 -0.97 -9.94 -8.75
N THR A 85 -1.42 -11.15 -8.41
CA THR A 85 -2.27 -11.40 -7.24
C THR A 85 -1.64 -12.46 -6.34
N LEU A 86 -1.62 -12.20 -5.04
CA LEU A 86 -1.32 -13.18 -4.01
C LEU A 86 -2.52 -13.33 -3.09
N ARG A 87 -3.04 -14.55 -2.99
CA ARG A 87 -4.06 -14.92 -2.01
C ARG A 87 -3.40 -15.39 -0.72
N ILE A 88 -4.17 -15.51 0.37
CA ILE A 88 -3.68 -16.08 1.64
C ILE A 88 -3.04 -17.47 1.44
N SER A 89 -3.65 -18.30 0.59
CA SER A 89 -3.11 -19.62 0.23
C SER A 89 -1.77 -19.54 -0.51
N ASP A 90 -1.59 -18.54 -1.37
CA ASP A 90 -0.32 -18.29 -2.06
C ASP A 90 0.78 -17.88 -1.09
N LEU A 91 0.46 -16.97 -0.16
CA LEU A 91 1.41 -16.52 0.85
C LEU A 91 1.93 -17.69 1.70
N ARG A 92 1.01 -18.58 2.12
CA ARG A 92 1.36 -19.80 2.87
C ARG A 92 2.19 -20.78 2.04
N ARG A 93 1.74 -21.07 0.81
CA ARG A 93 2.40 -22.03 -0.10
C ARG A 93 3.81 -21.58 -0.51
N ARG A 94 4.01 -20.28 -0.71
CA ARG A 94 5.30 -19.69 -1.11
C ARG A 94 6.25 -19.46 0.07
N GLY A 95 5.87 -19.88 1.28
CA GLY A 95 6.74 -19.83 2.45
C GLY A 95 6.85 -18.46 3.12
N TYR A 96 5.96 -17.50 2.80
CA TYR A 96 5.84 -16.23 3.51
C TYR A 96 5.11 -16.45 4.86
N ARG A 97 5.71 -17.27 5.73
CA ARG A 97 5.17 -17.58 7.07
C ARG A 97 5.11 -16.29 7.89
N PHE A 98 4.05 -16.14 8.67
CA PHE A 98 3.86 -14.98 9.57
C PHE A 98 3.85 -13.64 8.82
N TRP A 99 3.28 -13.61 7.61
CA TRP A 99 3.14 -12.38 6.81
C TRP A 99 2.22 -11.35 7.50
N ASP A 100 1.29 -11.84 8.31
CA ASP A 100 0.27 -11.12 9.07
C ASP A 100 0.68 -10.83 10.52
N ALA A 101 1.87 -11.23 10.96
CA ALA A 101 2.31 -11.03 12.34
C ALA A 101 2.49 -9.55 12.72
N VAL A 102 2.41 -9.27 14.02
CA VAL A 102 2.65 -7.96 14.64
C VAL A 102 3.64 -8.14 15.79
N PRO A 103 4.85 -7.54 15.74
CA PRO A 103 5.42 -6.75 14.64
C PRO A 103 5.57 -7.54 13.34
N PHE A 104 5.64 -6.85 12.20
CA PHE A 104 5.84 -7.51 10.90
C PHE A 104 7.21 -8.21 10.85
N THR A 105 7.30 -9.25 10.01
CA THR A 105 8.51 -10.07 9.88
C THR A 105 9.25 -9.76 8.58
N SER A 106 10.54 -10.11 8.52
CA SER A 106 11.32 -10.06 7.27
C SER A 106 10.73 -10.97 6.19
N ASN A 107 9.97 -12.02 6.55
CA ASN A 107 9.22 -12.82 5.59
C ASN A 107 8.16 -12.00 4.85
N ALA A 108 7.44 -11.12 5.55
CA ALA A 108 6.48 -10.23 4.93
C ALA A 108 7.17 -9.26 3.96
N GLN A 109 8.33 -8.71 4.33
CA GLN A 109 9.08 -7.76 3.51
C GLN A 109 9.54 -8.37 2.18
N ARG A 110 9.95 -9.64 2.20
CA ARG A 110 10.35 -10.39 1.01
C ARG A 110 9.25 -10.49 -0.06
N VAL A 111 7.99 -10.26 0.29
CA VAL A 111 6.89 -10.22 -0.69
C VAL A 111 7.07 -9.06 -1.66
N GLY A 112 7.20 -7.82 -1.17
CA GLY A 112 7.37 -6.67 -2.04
C GLY A 112 8.77 -6.55 -2.61
N ASP A 113 9.81 -7.00 -1.89
CA ASP A 113 11.18 -7.04 -2.43
C ASP A 113 11.23 -7.92 -3.69
N ARG A 114 10.64 -9.11 -3.62
CA ARG A 114 10.55 -10.02 -4.78
C ARG A 114 9.74 -9.41 -5.92
N PHE A 115 8.61 -8.79 -5.59
CA PHE A 115 7.73 -8.14 -6.57
C PHE A 115 8.44 -7.02 -7.33
N VAL A 116 9.12 -6.12 -6.61
CA VAL A 116 9.87 -5.01 -7.23
C VAL A 116 11.03 -5.54 -8.05
N MET A 117 11.80 -6.51 -7.52
CA MET A 117 12.94 -7.11 -8.22
C MET A 117 12.51 -7.85 -9.50
N ASP A 118 11.42 -8.63 -9.46
CA ASP A 118 10.93 -9.34 -10.64
C ASP A 118 10.36 -8.37 -11.69
N SER A 119 9.84 -7.21 -11.27
CA SER A 119 9.31 -6.13 -12.11
C SER A 119 8.39 -6.60 -13.25
N LYS A 120 7.55 -7.61 -12.99
CA LYS A 120 6.65 -8.21 -13.98
C LYS A 120 5.31 -7.48 -14.14
N ALA A 121 4.94 -6.66 -13.16
CA ALA A 121 3.71 -5.87 -13.17
C ALA A 121 3.89 -4.59 -12.35
N VAL A 122 3.06 -3.58 -12.62
CA VAL A 122 3.02 -2.33 -11.84
C VAL A 122 2.39 -2.54 -10.47
N LEU A 123 1.39 -3.43 -10.40
CA LEU A 123 0.59 -3.67 -9.21
C LEU A 123 0.74 -5.11 -8.73
N LEU A 124 0.87 -5.25 -7.41
CA LEU A 124 0.66 -6.48 -6.69
C LEU A 124 -0.55 -6.32 -5.77
N GLU A 125 -1.60 -7.10 -6.03
CA GLU A 125 -2.74 -7.27 -5.13
C GLU A 125 -2.43 -8.33 -4.07
N LEU A 126 -2.69 -8.02 -2.80
CA LEU A 126 -2.46 -8.93 -1.68
C LEU A 126 -3.47 -8.66 -0.53
N PRO A 127 -3.82 -9.67 0.29
CA PRO A 127 -4.76 -9.49 1.40
C PRO A 127 -4.25 -8.45 2.41
N SER A 128 -5.17 -7.73 3.06
CA SER A 128 -4.81 -6.94 4.24
C SER A 128 -4.35 -7.86 5.38
N ALA A 129 -3.26 -7.48 6.04
CA ALA A 129 -2.80 -8.14 7.26
C ALA A 129 -3.67 -7.80 8.49
N ILE A 130 -4.45 -6.71 8.43
CA ILE A 130 -5.37 -6.31 9.50
C ILE A 130 -6.64 -7.17 9.45
N LEU A 131 -7.13 -7.45 8.24
CA LEU A 131 -8.30 -8.29 8.02
C LEU A 131 -7.96 -9.47 7.08
N PRO A 132 -7.19 -10.47 7.54
CA PRO A 132 -6.71 -11.58 6.71
C PRO A 132 -7.80 -12.63 6.51
N HIS A 133 -8.90 -12.28 5.83
CA HIS A 133 -10.03 -13.17 5.61
C HIS A 133 -10.15 -13.58 4.13
N LYS A 134 -10.22 -14.88 3.86
CA LYS A 134 -10.19 -15.44 2.49
C LYS A 134 -11.45 -15.11 1.66
N ASP A 135 -12.57 -14.86 2.33
CA ASP A 135 -13.87 -14.61 1.68
C ASP A 135 -14.29 -13.13 1.74
N VAL A 136 -13.37 -12.22 2.13
CA VAL A 136 -13.62 -10.78 2.19
C VAL A 136 -12.76 -10.09 1.12
N PRO A 137 -13.31 -9.14 0.33
CA PRO A 137 -12.59 -8.50 -0.77
C PRO A 137 -11.62 -7.39 -0.32
N ASP A 138 -11.21 -7.36 0.95
CA ASP A 138 -10.32 -6.34 1.50
C ASP A 138 -8.86 -6.64 1.17
N VAL A 139 -8.39 -6.01 0.10
CA VAL A 139 -7.04 -6.16 -0.42
C VAL A 139 -6.29 -4.82 -0.43
N ASN A 140 -4.99 -4.93 -0.23
CA ASN A 140 -4.05 -3.86 -0.49
C ASN A 140 -3.39 -4.05 -1.85
N TYR A 141 -2.74 -2.99 -2.30
CA TYR A 141 -1.91 -2.95 -3.49
C TYR A 141 -0.51 -2.43 -3.13
N LEU A 142 0.52 -3.13 -3.59
CA LEU A 142 1.85 -2.54 -3.74
C LEU A 142 2.00 -2.06 -5.17
N ILE A 143 2.44 -0.82 -5.32
CA ILE A 143 2.77 -0.22 -6.61
C ILE A 143 4.30 -0.18 -6.72
N ASN A 144 4.83 -0.70 -7.82
CA ASN A 144 6.25 -0.59 -8.16
C ASN A 144 6.49 0.71 -8.96
N PRO A 145 7.07 1.76 -8.34
CA PRO A 145 7.31 3.04 -9.02
C PRO A 145 8.39 2.96 -10.11
N ALA A 146 9.22 1.91 -10.11
CA ALA A 146 10.26 1.70 -11.11
C ALA A 146 9.75 0.97 -12.37
N HIS A 147 8.55 0.39 -12.34
CA HIS A 147 7.99 -0.31 -13.49
C HIS A 147 7.66 0.67 -14.63
N PRO A 148 7.96 0.38 -15.91
CA PRO A 148 7.72 1.31 -17.02
C PRO A 148 6.28 1.82 -17.12
N ASP A 149 5.30 0.94 -16.91
CA ASP A 149 3.87 1.26 -16.96
C ASP A 149 3.36 2.06 -15.74
N PHE A 150 4.19 2.30 -14.72
CA PHE A 150 3.82 3.14 -13.58
C PHE A 150 3.34 4.54 -14.03
N ARG A 151 3.92 5.08 -15.11
CA ARG A 151 3.56 6.39 -15.68
C ARG A 151 2.11 6.49 -16.14
N GLN A 152 1.45 5.35 -16.35
CA GLN A 152 0.06 5.28 -16.75
C GLN A 152 -0.91 5.55 -15.57
N LEU A 153 -0.46 5.37 -14.31
CA LEU A 153 -1.26 5.70 -13.14
C LEU A 153 -1.38 7.21 -12.97
N LYS A 154 -2.57 7.68 -12.55
CA LYS A 154 -2.84 9.10 -12.34
C LYS A 154 -3.50 9.33 -11.00
N ILE A 155 -3.02 10.32 -10.27
CA ILE A 155 -3.77 10.85 -9.13
C ILE A 155 -4.92 11.66 -9.70
N VAL A 156 -6.15 11.24 -9.41
CA VAL A 156 -7.37 11.94 -9.85
C VAL A 156 -8.02 12.74 -8.74
N ARG A 157 -7.67 12.44 -7.48
CA ARG A 157 -8.15 13.18 -6.30
C ARG A 157 -7.09 13.17 -5.21
N CYS A 158 -6.90 14.31 -4.56
CA CYS A 158 -6.01 14.47 -3.42
C CYS A 158 -6.66 15.46 -2.45
N GLU A 159 -7.36 14.94 -1.45
CA GLU A 159 -8.19 15.74 -0.55
C GLU A 159 -7.68 15.62 0.88
N ARG A 160 -7.67 16.74 1.60
CA ARG A 160 -7.29 16.74 3.01
C ARG A 160 -8.24 15.83 3.78
N PHE A 161 -7.68 14.86 4.50
CA PHE A 161 -8.42 13.92 5.31
C PHE A 161 -8.31 14.29 6.79
N VAL A 162 -9.46 14.44 7.45
CA VAL A 162 -9.57 14.69 8.88
C VAL A 162 -10.22 13.47 9.51
N TYR A 163 -9.53 12.84 10.46
CA TYR A 163 -10.13 11.74 11.22
C TYR A 163 -11.29 12.27 12.06
N ASP A 164 -12.43 11.59 12.00
CA ASP A 164 -13.53 11.85 12.94
C ASP A 164 -13.03 11.54 14.36
N PRO A 165 -13.32 12.39 15.37
CA PRO A 165 -12.92 12.14 16.76
C PRO A 165 -13.44 10.83 17.36
N ARG A 166 -14.40 10.15 16.72
CA ARG A 166 -14.96 8.86 17.13
C ARG A 166 -14.19 7.65 16.56
N LEU A 167 -13.16 7.87 15.72
CA LEU A 167 -12.23 6.85 15.22
C LEU A 167 -10.99 6.72 16.11
#